data_AF-A0A0F9JB03-F1
#
_entry.id   AF-A0A0F9JB03-F1
#
_cell.length_a   1.000
_cell.length_b   1.000
_cell.length_c   1.000
_cell.angle_alpha   90.00
_cell.angle_beta   90.00
_cell.angle_gamma   90.00
#
_symmetry.space_group_name_H-M   'P 1'
#
loop_
_entity.id
_entity.type
_entity.pdbx_description
1 polymer ?
#
loop_
_entity_poly.entity_id
_entity_poly.type
_entity_poly.pdbx_seq_one_letter_code
_entity_poly.pdbx_strand_id
1 'polypeptide(L)'
;MENVAQWIRHNQGMAVSVLILIGVGIWTFGCESMVTSIIDSELKVNRQELALEITAERVRLEAKLDDLIQRAELKGQKLDRMDAVKQKLLNFAAITADAGTVNPAGVVGLLFSVVGIGAVIDNRLKDKVIKNRPLKANDRGDG
;
A
#
# COMPACT_ATOMS: atom_id res chain seq x y z
N MET A 1 24.32 10.53 -59.20
CA MET A 1 23.15 11.39 -58.94
C MET A 1 22.43 11.82 -60.23
N GLU A 2 23.09 11.83 -61.39
CA GLU A 2 22.47 12.23 -62.67
C GLU A 2 21.29 11.34 -63.09
N ASN A 3 21.38 10.02 -62.87
CA ASN A 3 20.29 9.07 -63.19
C ASN A 3 19.01 9.32 -62.38
N VAL A 4 19.13 9.81 -61.14
CA VAL A 4 17.98 10.10 -60.26
C VAL A 4 17.26 11.37 -60.73
N ALA A 5 18.00 12.40 -61.12
CA ALA A 5 17.43 13.64 -61.62
C ALA A 5 16.67 13.44 -62.96
N GLN A 6 17.20 12.59 -63.84
CA GLN A 6 16.55 12.25 -65.10
C GLN A 6 15.24 11.46 -64.88
N TRP A 7 15.26 10.53 -63.93
CA TRP A 7 14.08 9.76 -63.54
C TRP A 7 12.99 10.63 -62.89
N ILE A 8 13.36 11.58 -62.02
CA ILE A 8 12.43 12.55 -61.41
C ILE A 8 11.81 13.45 -62.48
N ARG A 9 12.58 13.89 -63.48
CA ARG A 9 12.04 14.69 -64.60
C ARG A 9 11.05 13.93 -65.49
N HIS A 10 11.18 12.61 -65.60
CA HIS A 10 10.24 11.80 -66.37
C HIS A 10 8.95 11.52 -65.59
N ASN A 11 9.05 11.39 -64.26
CA ASN A 11 7.95 11.03 -63.37
C ASN A 11 7.56 12.16 -62.41
N GLN A 12 7.58 13.41 -62.87
CA GLN A 12 7.38 14.60 -62.01
C GLN A 12 6.05 14.54 -61.24
N GLY A 13 4.97 14.10 -61.88
CA GLY A 13 3.66 13.96 -61.22
C GLY A 13 3.65 12.95 -60.07
N MET A 14 4.36 11.82 -60.24
CA MET A 14 4.47 10.78 -59.20
C MET A 14 5.40 11.22 -58.07
N ALA A 15 6.49 11.92 -58.38
CA ALA A 15 7.39 12.47 -57.36
C ALA A 15 6.68 13.52 -56.49
N VAL A 16 5.87 14.39 -57.09
CA VAL A 16 5.09 15.40 -56.36
C VAL A 16 4.00 14.76 -55.50
N SER A 17 3.28 13.76 -56.01
CA SER A 17 2.22 13.08 -55.22
C SER A 17 2.78 12.34 -54.01
N VAL A 18 3.93 11.69 -54.15
CA VAL A 18 4.64 11.04 -53.03
C VAL A 18 5.09 12.07 -51.99
N LEU A 19 5.63 13.22 -52.42
CA LEU A 19 6.01 14.30 -51.52
C LEU A 19 4.81 14.84 -50.72
N ILE A 20 3.67 15.05 -51.39
CA ILE A 20 2.44 15.49 -50.73
C ILE A 20 1.95 14.43 -49.74
N LEU A 21 1.96 13.14 -50.12
CA LEU A 21 1.56 12.05 -49.23
C LEU A 21 2.45 11.97 -47.98
N ILE A 22 3.76 12.16 -48.13
CA ILE A 22 4.69 12.20 -46.99
C ILE A 22 4.36 13.42 -46.10
N GLY A 23 4.14 14.59 -46.70
CA GLY A 23 3.78 15.80 -45.95
C GLY A 23 2.47 15.66 -45.17
N VAL A 24 1.43 15.11 -45.81
CA VAL A 24 0.15 14.83 -45.17
C VAL A 24 0.30 13.77 -44.09
N GLY A 25 1.10 12.72 -44.32
CA GLY A 25 1.39 11.71 -43.32
C GLY A 25 2.06 12.30 -42.07
N ILE A 26 3.09 13.12 -42.24
CA ILE A 26 3.76 13.77 -41.10
C ILE A 26 2.77 14.70 -40.36
N TRP A 27 1.92 15.43 -41.09
CA TRP A 27 0.92 16.30 -40.48
C TRP A 27 -0.12 15.50 -39.67
N THR A 28 -0.65 14.39 -40.21
CA THR A 28 -1.66 13.60 -39.51
C THR A 28 -1.08 12.87 -38.30
N PHE A 29 0.15 12.37 -38.38
CA PHE A 29 0.80 11.68 -37.25
C PHE A 29 1.41 12.64 -36.21
N GLY A 30 1.78 13.86 -36.59
CA GLY A 30 2.39 14.84 -35.68
C GLY A 30 1.39 15.60 -34.79
N CYS A 31 0.08 15.48 -35.04
CA CYS A 31 -0.95 16.23 -34.32
C CYS A 31 -1.50 15.50 -33.08
N GLU A 32 -0.67 14.69 -32.40
CA GLU A 32 -1.09 14.08 -31.15
C GLU A 32 -1.05 15.11 -30.01
N SER A 33 -2.15 15.20 -29.26
CA SER A 33 -2.23 16.13 -28.12
C SER A 33 -1.43 15.60 -26.94
N MET A 34 -0.46 16.40 -26.49
CA MET A 34 0.37 16.12 -25.33
C MET A 34 -0.05 17.01 -24.16
N VAL A 35 -0.12 16.44 -22.96
CA VAL A 35 -0.47 17.15 -21.71
C VAL A 35 0.62 16.89 -20.68
N THR A 36 0.78 17.80 -19.73
CA THR A 36 1.70 17.62 -18.60
C THR A 36 1.30 16.40 -17.76
N SER A 37 2.26 15.56 -17.39
CA SER A 37 2.06 14.40 -16.52
C SER A 37 1.58 14.82 -15.13
N ILE A 38 0.82 13.93 -14.48
CA ILE A 38 0.29 14.16 -13.12
C ILE A 38 1.36 13.84 -12.06
N ILE A 39 2.28 12.94 -12.40
CA ILE A 39 3.31 12.45 -11.48
C ILE A 39 4.55 13.34 -11.55
N ASP A 40 4.93 13.77 -12.75
CA ASP A 40 6.10 14.62 -12.99
C ASP A 40 5.72 15.81 -13.87
N SER A 41 5.79 17.01 -13.29
CA SER A 41 5.44 18.25 -14.00
C SER A 41 6.38 18.60 -15.15
N GLU A 42 7.57 17.99 -15.23
CA GLU A 42 8.54 18.24 -16.30
C GLU A 42 8.28 17.38 -17.55
N LEU A 43 7.48 16.32 -17.43
CA LEU A 43 7.17 15.40 -18.52
C LEU A 43 5.87 15.75 -19.23
N LYS A 44 5.88 15.69 -20.56
CA LYS A 44 4.68 15.72 -21.39
C LYS A 44 4.35 14.32 -21.86
N VAL A 45 3.13 13.89 -21.61
CA VAL A 45 2.64 12.54 -21.91
C VAL A 45 1.53 12.61 -22.94
N ASN A 46 1.42 11.56 -23.74
CA ASN A 46 0.30 11.41 -24.66
C ASN A 46 -0.96 10.94 -23.89
N ARG A 47 -2.10 10.85 -24.60
CA ARG A 47 -3.36 10.43 -23.99
C ARG A 47 -3.33 9.00 -23.42
N GLN A 48 -2.57 8.10 -24.04
CA GLN A 48 -2.49 6.69 -23.66
C GLN A 48 -1.65 6.52 -22.39
N GLU A 49 -0.52 7.21 -22.32
CA GLU A 49 0.36 7.31 -21.16
C GLU A 49 -0.35 7.96 -19.98
N LEU A 50 -1.05 9.07 -20.20
CA LEU A 50 -1.84 9.73 -19.15
C LEU A 50 -2.91 8.79 -18.56
N ALA A 51 -3.58 7.97 -19.39
CA ALA A 51 -4.55 7.00 -18.92
C ALA A 51 -3.91 5.90 -18.05
N LEU A 52 -2.69 5.49 -18.39
CA LEU A 52 -1.90 4.55 -17.60
C LEU A 52 -1.51 5.15 -16.25
N GLU A 53 -1.01 6.39 -16.24
CA GLU A 53 -0.64 7.13 -15.01
C GLU A 53 -1.81 7.24 -14.05
N ILE A 54 -2.99 7.65 -14.55
CA ILE A 54 -4.20 7.79 -13.74
C ILE A 54 -4.59 6.45 -13.11
N THR A 55 -4.54 5.37 -13.88
CA THR A 55 -4.90 4.03 -13.39
C THR A 55 -3.91 3.55 -12.33
N ALA A 56 -2.61 3.76 -12.56
CA ALA A 56 -1.56 3.38 -11.63
C ALA A 56 -1.67 4.14 -10.29
N GLU A 57 -1.90 5.45 -10.34
CA GLU A 57 -2.06 6.26 -9.12
C GLU A 57 -3.35 5.93 -8.38
N ARG A 58 -4.47 5.64 -9.06
CA ARG A 58 -5.69 5.17 -8.40
C ARG A 58 -5.45 3.92 -7.54
N VAL A 59 -4.84 2.89 -8.13
CA VAL A 59 -4.52 1.64 -7.41
C VAL A 59 -3.58 1.91 -6.24
N ARG A 60 -2.61 2.80 -6.41
CA ARG A 60 -1.69 3.18 -5.32
C ARG A 60 -2.41 3.86 -4.16
N LEU A 61 -3.36 4.76 -4.44
CA LEU A 61 -4.14 5.43 -3.41
C LEU A 61 -5.09 4.46 -2.70
N GLU A 62 -5.73 3.55 -3.43
CA GLU A 62 -6.61 2.52 -2.85
C GLU A 62 -5.83 1.63 -1.86
N ALA A 63 -4.66 1.13 -2.25
CA ALA A 63 -3.82 0.31 -1.36
C ALA A 63 -3.39 1.06 -0.07
N LYS A 64 -3.13 2.37 -0.16
CA LYS A 64 -2.82 3.20 1.02
C LYS A 64 -4.04 3.39 1.92
N LEU A 65 -5.22 3.53 1.33
CA LEU A 65 -6.46 3.68 2.06
C LEU A 65 -6.77 2.41 2.86
N ASP A 66 -6.62 1.23 2.24
CA ASP A 66 -6.86 -0.05 2.88
C ASP A 66 -5.93 -0.30 4.07
N ASP A 67 -4.63 0.01 3.93
CA ASP A 67 -3.67 -0.08 5.05
C ASP A 67 -4.04 0.87 6.21
N LEU A 68 -4.51 2.08 5.90
CA LEU A 68 -4.97 3.03 6.92
C LEU A 68 -6.22 2.52 7.65
N ILE A 69 -7.19 1.98 6.91
CA ILE A 69 -8.42 1.40 7.48
C ILE A 69 -8.06 0.24 8.41
N GLN A 70 -7.22 -0.70 7.95
CA GLN A 70 -6.79 -1.84 8.75
C GLN A 70 -6.08 -1.41 10.04
N ARG A 71 -5.21 -0.39 9.96
CA ARG A 71 -4.55 0.17 11.15
C ARG A 71 -5.54 0.85 12.09
N ALA A 72 -6.54 1.54 11.55
CA ALA A 72 -7.58 2.18 12.35
C ALA A 72 -8.42 1.14 13.10
N GLU A 73 -8.83 0.05 12.44
CA GLU A 73 -9.58 -1.04 13.06
C GLU A 73 -8.80 -1.72 14.19
N LEU A 74 -7.52 -2.03 13.96
CA LEU A 74 -6.65 -2.61 15.00
C LEU A 74 -6.51 -1.69 16.22
N LYS A 75 -6.44 -0.38 15.99
CA LYS A 75 -6.40 0.61 17.08
C LYS A 75 -7.75 0.74 17.79
N GLY A 76 -8.86 0.68 17.05
CA GLY A 76 -10.23 0.68 17.59
C GLY A 76 -10.44 -0.48 18.55
N GLN A 77 -10.13 -1.71 18.11
CA GLN A 77 -10.22 -2.90 18.97
C GLN A 77 -9.37 -2.79 20.24
N LYS A 78 -8.20 -2.14 20.16
CA LYS A 78 -7.35 -1.91 21.33
C LYS A 78 -8.01 -0.91 22.29
N LEU A 79 -8.64 0.15 21.77
CA LEU A 79 -9.40 1.12 22.55
C LEU A 79 -10.54 0.44 23.30
N ASP A 80 -11.34 -0.37 22.61
CA ASP A 80 -12.47 -1.10 23.20
C ASP A 80 -12.03 -2.01 24.34
N ARG A 81 -10.89 -2.71 24.19
CA ARG A 81 -10.32 -3.53 25.26
C ARG A 81 -9.91 -2.70 26.47
N MET A 82 -9.33 -1.51 26.25
CA MET A 82 -8.94 -0.63 27.36
C MET A 82 -10.17 -0.08 28.09
N ASP A 83 -11.22 0.29 27.37
CA ASP A 83 -12.44 0.80 27.99
C ASP A 83 -13.22 -0.31 28.73
N ALA A 84 -13.24 -1.54 28.21
CA ALA A 84 -13.76 -2.70 28.93
C ALA A 84 -13.02 -2.96 30.25
N VAL A 85 -11.68 -2.81 30.25
CA VAL A 85 -10.87 -2.93 31.48
C VAL A 85 -11.17 -1.79 32.45
N LYS A 86 -11.27 -0.53 31.97
CA LYS A 86 -11.65 0.61 32.80
C LYS A 86 -13.03 0.45 33.42
N GLN A 87 -14.03 0.01 32.67
CA GLN A 87 -15.38 -0.23 33.19
C GLN A 87 -15.35 -1.29 34.31
N LYS A 88 -14.59 -2.38 34.14
CA LYS A 88 -14.42 -3.39 35.18
C LYS A 88 -13.74 -2.83 36.43
N LEU A 89 -12.71 -2.00 36.25
CA LEU A 89 -12.02 -1.30 37.35
C LEU A 89 -12.93 -0.32 38.09
N LEU A 90 -13.73 0.47 37.36
CA LEU A 90 -14.69 1.40 37.95
C LEU A 90 -15.80 0.66 38.70
N ASN A 91 -16.35 -0.43 38.13
CA ASN A 91 -17.32 -1.27 38.82
C ASN A 91 -16.74 -1.88 40.10
N PHE A 92 -15.48 -2.32 40.06
CA PHE A 92 -14.79 -2.82 41.25
C PHE A 92 -14.61 -1.73 42.31
N ALA A 93 -14.18 -0.54 41.91
CA ALA A 93 -14.01 0.61 42.81
C ALA A 93 -15.35 1.03 43.44
N ALA A 94 -16.43 1.07 42.64
CA ALA A 94 -17.77 1.39 43.12
C ALA A 94 -18.27 0.36 44.16
N ILE A 95 -18.14 -0.95 43.88
CA ILE A 95 -18.52 -2.01 44.82
C ILE A 95 -17.70 -1.94 46.11
N THR A 96 -16.40 -1.62 46.01
CA THR A 96 -15.51 -1.52 47.18
C THR A 96 -15.83 -0.29 48.04
N ALA A 97 -16.19 0.83 47.40
CA ALA A 97 -16.62 2.05 48.09
C ALA A 97 -17.97 1.88 48.78
N ASP A 98 -18.92 1.18 48.15
CA ASP A 98 -20.27 0.98 48.68
C ASP A 98 -20.32 -0.09 49.79
N ALA A 99 -19.51 -1.16 49.69
CA ALA A 99 -19.47 -2.23 50.68
C ALA A 99 -18.66 -1.91 51.95
N GLY A 100 -17.90 -0.81 51.99
CA GLY A 100 -17.03 -0.42 53.12
C GLY A 100 -15.96 -1.45 53.50
N THR A 101 -15.85 -2.53 52.75
CA THR A 101 -15.01 -3.70 52.99
C THR A 101 -14.45 -4.17 51.64
N VAL A 102 -13.18 -4.57 51.64
CA VAL A 102 -12.49 -5.00 50.42
C VAL A 102 -13.14 -6.31 49.95
N ASN A 103 -13.90 -6.28 48.86
CA ASN A 103 -14.55 -7.48 48.33
C ASN A 103 -13.47 -8.43 47.73
N PRO A 104 -13.18 -9.57 48.37
CA PRO A 104 -12.07 -10.44 47.97
C PRO A 104 -12.26 -11.02 46.57
N ALA A 105 -13.51 -11.19 46.09
CA ALA A 105 -13.79 -11.67 44.75
C ALA A 105 -13.28 -10.70 43.66
N GLY A 106 -13.35 -9.40 43.91
CA GLY A 106 -12.89 -8.41 42.95
C GLY A 106 -11.37 -8.17 42.99
N VAL A 107 -10.71 -8.34 44.14
CA VAL A 107 -9.23 -8.37 44.23
C VAL A 107 -8.69 -9.56 43.46
N VAL A 108 -9.32 -10.74 43.61
CA VAL A 108 -8.98 -11.95 42.85
C VAL A 108 -9.20 -11.72 41.36
N GLY A 109 -10.32 -11.10 40.95
CA GLY A 109 -10.57 -10.75 39.56
C GLY A 109 -9.51 -9.79 38.98
N LEU A 110 -9.05 -8.82 39.76
CA LEU A 110 -8.01 -7.87 39.35
C LEU A 110 -6.65 -8.58 39.22
N LEU A 111 -6.29 -9.43 40.19
CA LEU A 111 -5.10 -10.28 40.13
C LEU A 111 -5.11 -11.21 38.92
N PHE A 112 -6.23 -11.88 38.64
CA PHE A 112 -6.38 -12.71 37.43
C PHE A 112 -6.30 -11.89 36.14
N SER A 113 -6.81 -10.67 36.12
CA SER A 113 -6.68 -9.79 34.94
C SER A 113 -5.22 -9.39 34.69
N VAL A 114 -4.46 -9.07 35.74
CA VAL A 114 -3.05 -8.69 35.66
C VAL A 114 -2.19 -9.89 35.28
N VAL A 115 -2.41 -11.04 35.89
CA VAL A 115 -1.72 -12.30 35.55
C VAL A 115 -2.07 -12.75 34.13
N GLY A 116 -3.34 -12.65 33.72
CA GLY A 116 -3.78 -13.00 32.37
C GLY A 116 -3.16 -12.11 31.29
N ILE A 117 -3.11 -10.78 31.53
CA ILE A 117 -2.42 -9.85 30.62
C ILE A 117 -0.91 -10.13 30.60
N GLY A 118 -0.30 -10.37 31.78
CA GLY A 118 1.12 -10.71 31.90
C GLY A 118 1.49 -11.99 31.14
N ALA A 119 0.68 -13.05 31.24
CA ALA A 119 0.90 -14.31 30.52
C ALA A 119 0.75 -14.16 29.00
N VAL A 120 -0.20 -13.35 28.53
CA VAL A 120 -0.36 -13.06 27.09
C VAL A 120 0.84 -12.28 26.55
N ILE A 121 1.36 -11.32 27.32
CA ILE A 121 2.55 -10.54 26.95
C ILE A 121 3.80 -11.43 26.95
N ASP A 122 3.98 -12.28 27.97
CA ASP A 122 5.12 -13.20 28.07
C ASP A 122 5.15 -14.21 26.91
N ASN A 123 3.99 -14.76 26.54
CA ASN A 123 3.88 -15.66 25.38
C ASN A 123 4.20 -14.94 24.06
N ARG A 124 3.76 -13.68 23.88
CA ARG A 124 4.12 -12.85 22.72
C ARG A 124 5.62 -12.54 22.65
N LEU A 125 6.28 -12.35 23.79
CA LEU A 125 7.73 -12.12 23.83
C LEU A 125 8.51 -13.39 23.49
N LYS A 126 8.11 -14.55 24.04
CA LYS A 126 8.72 -15.85 23.74
C LYS A 126 8.61 -16.21 22.26
N ASP A 127 7.45 -16.00 21.64
CA ASP A 127 7.25 -16.25 20.19
C ASP A 127 8.18 -15.40 19.31
N LYS A 128 8.46 -14.16 19.70
CA LYS A 128 9.43 -13.30 18.98
C LYS A 128 10.86 -13.80 19.13
N VAL A 129 11.22 -14.31 20.32
CA VAL A 129 12.57 -14.83 20.60
C VAL A 129 12.80 -16.18 19.90
N ILE A 130 11.80 -17.04 19.81
CA ILE A 130 11.91 -18.36 19.18
C ILE A 130 12.00 -18.23 17.65
N LYS A 131 11.23 -17.33 17.02
CA LYS A 131 11.31 -17.11 15.56
C LYS A 131 12.64 -16.50 15.10
N ASN A 132 13.38 -15.84 15.98
CA ASN A 132 14.65 -15.18 15.65
C ASN A 132 15.89 -16.02 15.99
N ARG A 133 15.75 -17.27 16.46
CA ARG A 133 16.90 -18.17 16.60
C ARG A 133 17.24 -18.80 15.24
N PRO A 134 18.48 -18.67 14.74
CA PRO A 134 18.93 -19.52 13.65
C PRO A 134 18.89 -20.98 14.13
N LEU A 135 18.16 -21.83 13.40
CA LEU A 135 18.17 -23.27 13.63
C LEU A 135 19.62 -23.74 13.53
N LYS A 136 20.15 -24.29 14.62
CA LYS A 136 21.46 -24.93 14.65
C LYS A 136 21.36 -26.17 13.77
N ALA A 137 21.78 -26.04 12.52
CA ALA A 137 21.93 -27.17 11.61
C ALA A 137 23.14 -28.00 12.08
N ASN A 138 22.90 -29.00 12.93
CA ASN A 138 23.75 -30.18 12.97
C ASN A 138 23.05 -31.31 13.73
N ASP A 139 22.75 -32.39 13.00
CA ASP A 139 23.03 -33.79 13.36
C ASP A 139 22.39 -34.69 12.29
N ARG A 140 22.99 -34.72 11.09
CA ARG A 140 22.95 -35.92 10.24
C ARG A 140 24.25 -36.66 10.48
N GLY A 141 24.21 -37.58 11.43
CA GLY A 141 25.20 -38.64 11.53
C GLY A 141 24.88 -39.66 10.45
N ASP A 142 25.51 -39.48 9.29
CA ASP A 142 25.60 -40.53 8.26
C ASP A 142 27.00 -41.14 8.41
N GLY A 143 27.06 -42.27 9.13
CA GLY A 143 28.20 -43.18 9.21
C GLY A 143 27.81 -44.54 8.67
#